data_AF-A0A1G7YPJ9-F1
#
_entry.id   AF-A0A1G7YPJ9-F1
#
_cell.length_a   1.000
_cell.length_b   1.000
_cell.length_c   1.000
_cell.angle_alpha   90.00
_cell.angle_beta   90.00
_cell.angle_gamma   90.00
#
_symmetry.space_group_name_H-M   'P 1'
#
loop_
_entity.id
_entity.type
_entity.pdbx_description
1 polymer ?
#
loop_
_entity_poly.entity_id
_entity_poly.type
_entity_poly.pdbx_seq_one_letter_code
_entity_poly.pdbx_strand_id
1 'polypeptide(L)'
;MDDEPAHLSLGEVRRALDRLRQADIVRLSVLARNWARGLGRRDADDLLNEAFDRVLSGRRPWPSDVAMPAFFNGVMRSIASQWRHEDMRELLILDDTDTALDKMEESPPADHELNDLLSRMRRALDDDPQARGIMEHILADSGREEAQAALGVDATSYDTARRRMIRHLFTMFNPGWTL
;
A
#
# COMPACT_ATOMS: atom_id res chain seq x y z
N MET A 1 -19.75 16.74 14.63
CA MET A 1 -19.45 17.58 13.47
C MET A 1 -18.34 16.86 12.76
N ASP A 2 -18.66 16.25 11.63
CA ASP A 2 -17.70 15.53 10.80
C ASP A 2 -16.76 16.56 10.18
N ASP A 3 -15.53 16.66 10.69
CA ASP A 3 -14.45 17.35 9.98
C ASP A 3 -14.11 16.47 8.78
N GLU A 4 -14.76 16.74 7.65
CA GLU A 4 -14.36 16.16 6.37
C GLU A 4 -12.89 16.57 6.12
N PRO A 5 -11.97 15.61 5.90
CA PRO A 5 -10.56 15.94 5.80
C PRO A 5 -10.35 16.94 4.67
N ALA A 6 -9.72 18.07 4.97
CA ALA A 6 -9.46 19.10 3.98
C ALA A 6 -8.56 18.51 2.88
N HIS A 7 -9.07 18.42 1.65
CA HIS A 7 -8.30 17.93 0.52
C HIS A 7 -7.55 19.09 -0.15
N LEU A 8 -6.36 18.81 -0.67
CA LEU A 8 -5.63 19.75 -1.50
C LEU A 8 -6.45 20.08 -2.75
N SER A 9 -6.56 21.37 -3.07
CA SER A 9 -7.08 21.82 -4.35
C SER A 9 -6.16 21.34 -5.49
N LEU A 10 -6.69 21.27 -6.71
CA LEU A 10 -5.89 20.83 -7.86
C LEU A 10 -4.66 21.71 -8.10
N GLY A 11 -4.78 23.02 -7.83
CA GLY A 11 -3.64 23.94 -7.91
C GLY A 11 -2.56 23.66 -6.86
N GLU A 12 -2.95 23.22 -5.66
CA GLU A 12 -2.01 22.81 -4.60
C GLU A 12 -1.35 21.49 -4.93
N VAL A 13 -2.11 20.52 -5.44
CA VAL A 13 -1.57 19.25 -5.94
C VAL A 13 -0.51 19.50 -7.01
N ARG A 14 -0.80 20.32 -8.04
CA ARG A 14 0.18 20.63 -9.08
C ARG A 14 1.44 21.27 -8.51
N ARG A 15 1.28 22.25 -7.61
CA ARG A 15 2.40 22.89 -6.90
C ARG A 15 3.21 21.92 -6.02
N ALA A 16 2.59 20.88 -5.47
CA ALA A 16 3.29 19.86 -4.70
C ALA A 16 4.11 18.96 -5.63
N LEU A 17 3.52 18.54 -6.76
CA LEU A 17 4.18 17.69 -7.74
C LEU A 17 5.31 18.41 -8.49
N ASP A 18 5.16 19.70 -8.79
CA ASP A 18 6.22 20.54 -9.38
C ASP A 18 7.47 20.67 -8.50
N ARG A 19 7.35 20.38 -7.19
CA ARG A 19 8.46 20.43 -6.22
C ARG A 19 9.09 19.08 -5.94
N LEU A 20 8.68 18.02 -6.64
CA LEU A 20 9.27 16.70 -6.48
C LEU A 20 10.77 16.75 -6.81
N ARG A 21 11.58 16.21 -5.90
CA ARG A 21 13.01 16.04 -6.10
C ARG A 21 13.27 14.65 -6.66
N GLN A 22 14.48 14.45 -7.20
CA GLN A 22 14.91 13.14 -7.69
C GLN A 22 14.70 12.02 -6.65
N ALA A 23 14.97 12.30 -5.37
CA ALA A 23 14.75 11.34 -4.29
C ALA A 23 13.28 10.94 -4.10
N ASP A 24 12.35 11.86 -4.34
CA ASP A 24 10.91 11.60 -4.25
C ASP A 24 10.46 10.72 -5.42
N ILE A 25 10.94 11.01 -6.63
CA ILE A 25 10.70 10.16 -7.81
C ILE A 25 11.24 8.75 -7.59
N VAL A 26 12.47 8.60 -7.10
CA VAL A 26 13.03 7.27 -6.80
C VAL A 26 12.18 6.51 -5.78
N ARG A 27 11.71 7.18 -4.71
CA ARG A 27 10.83 6.56 -3.71
C ARG A 27 9.52 6.09 -4.33
N LEU A 28 8.88 6.92 -5.16
CA LEU A 28 7.65 6.57 -5.85
C LEU A 28 7.84 5.41 -6.83
N SER A 29 8.93 5.40 -7.61
CA SER A 29 9.26 4.29 -8.51
C SER A 29 9.53 2.98 -7.77
N VAL A 30 10.09 3.02 -6.56
CA VAL A 30 10.24 1.82 -5.72
C VAL A 30 8.88 1.29 -5.29
N LEU A 31 7.97 2.17 -4.85
CA LEU A 31 6.60 1.80 -4.47
C LEU A 31 5.83 1.23 -5.67
N ALA A 32 5.92 1.86 -6.83
CA ALA A 32 5.29 1.40 -8.07
C ALA A 32 5.77 0.01 -8.45
N ARG A 33 7.10 -0.23 -8.44
CA ARG A 33 7.67 -1.56 -8.70
C ARG A 33 7.18 -2.63 -7.73
N ASN A 34 6.97 -2.28 -6.47
CA ASN A 34 6.42 -3.23 -5.50
C ASN A 34 5.00 -3.67 -5.87
N TRP A 35 4.15 -2.73 -6.27
CA TRP A 35 2.75 -2.99 -6.61
C TRP A 35 2.53 -3.53 -8.02
N ALA A 36 3.47 -3.28 -8.93
CA ALA A 36 3.47 -3.81 -10.29
C ALA A 36 3.85 -5.30 -10.38
N ARG A 37 4.35 -5.89 -9.29
CA ARG A 37 4.61 -7.34 -9.23
C ARG A 37 3.32 -8.12 -9.49
N GLY A 38 3.39 -9.04 -10.44
CA GLY A 38 2.27 -9.88 -10.84
C GLY A 38 1.26 -9.20 -11.78
N LEU A 39 1.51 -7.96 -12.21
CA LEU A 39 0.74 -7.35 -13.30
C LEU A 39 1.29 -7.89 -14.61
N GLY A 40 0.47 -8.62 -15.36
CA GLY A 40 0.95 -9.36 -16.54
C GLY A 40 1.24 -8.46 -17.73
N ARG A 41 0.37 -7.47 -17.99
CA ARG A 41 0.40 -6.62 -19.19
C ARG A 41 0.87 -5.19 -18.96
N ARG A 42 0.93 -4.75 -17.69
CA ARG A 42 1.21 -3.37 -17.29
C ARG A 42 2.39 -3.35 -16.35
N ASP A 43 3.25 -2.36 -16.46
CA ASP A 43 4.47 -2.27 -15.66
C ASP A 43 4.41 -1.21 -14.54
N ALA A 44 5.55 -0.99 -13.90
CA ALA A 44 5.67 -0.05 -12.79
C ALA A 44 5.55 1.42 -13.24
N ASP A 45 6.00 1.74 -14.44
CA ASP A 45 5.93 3.11 -14.97
C ASP A 45 4.49 3.42 -15.39
N ASP A 46 3.78 2.46 -15.98
CA ASP A 46 2.34 2.55 -16.24
C ASP A 46 1.58 2.85 -14.93
N LEU A 47 1.86 2.09 -13.87
CA LEU A 47 1.19 2.24 -12.58
C LEU A 47 1.42 3.61 -11.95
N LEU A 48 2.66 4.10 -12.03
CA LEU A 48 3.02 5.40 -11.49
C LEU A 48 2.38 6.53 -12.31
N ASN A 49 2.37 6.44 -13.63
CA ASN A 49 1.75 7.41 -14.52
C ASN A 49 0.24 7.48 -14.32
N GLU A 50 -0.45 6.34 -14.21
CA GLU A 50 -1.88 6.29 -13.90
C GLU A 50 -2.18 6.89 -12.52
N ALA A 51 -1.31 6.67 -11.53
CA ALA A 51 -1.46 7.31 -10.22
C ALA A 51 -1.36 8.83 -10.32
N PHE A 52 -0.39 9.36 -11.07
CA PHE A 52 -0.30 10.80 -11.32
C PHE A 52 -1.52 11.33 -12.08
N ASP A 53 -2.00 10.63 -13.12
CA ASP A 53 -3.18 11.05 -13.89
C ASP A 53 -4.44 11.14 -13.01
N ARG A 54 -4.72 10.11 -12.20
CA ARG A 54 -5.89 10.11 -11.31
C ARG A 54 -5.85 11.22 -10.26
N VAL A 55 -4.66 11.57 -9.79
CA VAL A 55 -4.46 12.65 -8.80
C VAL A 55 -4.56 14.03 -9.47
N LEU A 56 -3.93 14.21 -10.63
CA LEU A 56 -3.97 15.45 -11.41
C LEU A 56 -5.32 15.71 -12.12
N SER A 57 -6.14 14.68 -12.31
CA SER A 57 -7.52 14.81 -12.80
C SER A 57 -8.54 15.00 -11.69
N GLY A 58 -8.12 14.90 -10.41
CA GLY A 58 -9.01 15.02 -9.25
C GLY A 58 -9.86 13.77 -8.97
N ARG A 59 -9.70 12.66 -9.71
CA ARG A 59 -10.39 11.38 -9.44
C ARG A 59 -9.92 10.73 -8.14
N ARG A 60 -8.72 11.08 -7.67
CA ARG A 60 -8.16 10.72 -6.37
C ARG A 60 -7.77 12.01 -5.64
N PRO A 61 -8.71 12.61 -4.87
CA PRO A 61 -8.40 13.82 -4.11
C PRO A 61 -7.38 13.47 -3.01
N TRP A 62 -6.40 14.34 -2.81
CA TRP A 62 -5.31 14.14 -1.86
C TRP A 62 -5.63 14.85 -0.54
N PRO A 63 -5.83 14.13 0.58
CA PRO A 63 -5.99 14.74 1.90
C PRO A 63 -4.75 15.55 2.30
N SER A 64 -4.95 16.77 2.80
CA SER A 64 -3.85 17.70 3.10
C SER A 64 -2.94 17.27 4.26
N ASP A 65 -3.44 16.39 5.12
CA ASP A 65 -2.76 15.81 6.27
C ASP A 65 -1.92 14.57 5.93
N VAL A 66 -2.15 13.95 4.76
CA VAL A 66 -1.45 12.73 4.36
C VAL A 66 -0.18 13.04 3.58
N ALA A 67 0.96 12.48 4.03
CA ALA A 67 2.23 12.63 3.35
C ALA A 67 2.23 12.00 1.94
N MET A 68 2.86 12.67 0.98
CA MET A 68 2.89 12.28 -0.44
C MET A 68 3.22 10.79 -0.68
N PRO A 69 4.29 10.21 -0.10
CA PRO A 69 4.61 8.81 -0.38
C PRO A 69 3.54 7.84 0.14
N ALA A 70 2.91 8.14 1.29
CA ALA A 70 1.85 7.32 1.86
C ALA A 70 0.58 7.39 1.00
N PHE A 71 0.21 8.59 0.56
CA PHE A 71 -0.94 8.80 -0.33
C PHE A 71 -0.76 8.05 -1.66
N PHE A 72 0.36 8.26 -2.36
CA PHE A 72 0.63 7.58 -3.64
C PHE A 72 0.77 6.06 -3.49
N ASN A 73 1.31 5.57 -2.37
CA ASN A 73 1.31 4.14 -2.08
C ASN A 73 -0.12 3.55 -2.05
N GLY A 74 -1.06 4.24 -1.39
CA GLY A 74 -2.47 3.84 -1.35
C GLY A 74 -3.14 3.89 -2.73
N VAL A 75 -2.88 4.95 -3.50
CA VAL A 75 -3.40 5.10 -4.87
C VAL A 75 -2.90 3.98 -5.78
N MET A 76 -1.59 3.71 -5.79
CA MET A 76 -0.99 2.64 -6.60
C MET A 76 -1.47 1.26 -6.19
N ARG A 77 -1.66 0.99 -4.89
CA ARG A 77 -2.28 -0.25 -4.41
C ARG A 77 -3.69 -0.44 -4.99
N SER A 78 -4.50 0.61 -4.97
CA SER A 78 -5.87 0.58 -5.50
C SER A 78 -5.89 0.34 -7.02
N ILE A 79 -5.03 1.02 -7.78
CA ILE A 79 -4.94 0.84 -9.23
C ILE A 79 -4.45 -0.56 -9.58
N ALA A 80 -3.38 -1.02 -8.95
CA ALA A 80 -2.85 -2.36 -9.21
C ALA A 80 -3.88 -3.44 -8.86
N SER A 81 -4.66 -3.27 -7.78
CA SER A 81 -5.78 -4.16 -7.48
C SER A 81 -6.80 -4.15 -8.62
N GLN A 82 -7.27 -2.97 -9.05
CA GLN A 82 -8.20 -2.84 -10.17
C GLN A 82 -7.68 -3.53 -11.45
N TRP A 83 -6.42 -3.31 -11.82
CA TRP A 83 -5.84 -3.92 -13.02
C TRP A 83 -5.78 -5.44 -12.96
N ARG A 84 -5.48 -6.04 -11.80
CA ARG A 84 -5.55 -7.50 -11.63
C ARG A 84 -6.97 -8.04 -11.87
N HIS A 85 -7.99 -7.32 -11.42
CA HIS A 85 -9.38 -7.73 -11.65
C HIS A 85 -9.76 -7.64 -13.12
N GLU A 86 -9.33 -6.58 -13.81
CA GLU A 86 -9.55 -6.43 -15.24
C GLU A 86 -8.85 -7.54 -16.03
N ASP A 87 -7.58 -7.82 -15.73
CA ASP A 87 -6.81 -8.88 -16.37
C ASP A 87 -7.46 -10.27 -16.14
N MET A 88 -7.93 -10.55 -14.91
CA MET A 88 -8.62 -11.81 -14.59
C MET A 88 -9.97 -11.92 -15.29
N ARG A 89 -10.76 -10.83 -15.32
CA ARG A 89 -12.06 -10.81 -16.01
C ARG A 89 -11.89 -10.98 -17.52
N GLU A 90 -10.85 -10.40 -18.10
CA GLU A 90 -10.54 -10.58 -19.53
C GLU A 90 -10.12 -12.02 -19.83
N LEU A 91 -9.32 -12.65 -18.95
CA LEU A 91 -8.99 -14.08 -19.04
C LEU A 91 -10.23 -14.97 -18.94
N LEU A 92 -11.14 -14.69 -18.01
CA LEU A 92 -12.42 -15.40 -17.88
C LEU A 92 -13.30 -15.22 -19.12
N ILE A 93 -13.38 -14.02 -19.71
CA ILE A 93 -14.16 -13.78 -20.94
C ILE A 93 -13.57 -14.51 -22.16
N LEU A 94 -12.25 -14.71 -22.20
CA LEU A 94 -11.60 -15.53 -23.22
C LEU A 94 -11.88 -17.04 -23.04
N ASP A 95 -12.18 -17.47 -21.81
CA ASP A 95 -12.54 -18.86 -21.46
C ASP A 95 -14.06 -19.11 -21.61
N ASP A 96 -14.90 -18.08 -21.36
CA ASP A 96 -16.38 -18.09 -21.39
C ASP A 96 -17.02 -18.23 -22.80
N THR A 97 -16.26 -18.70 -23.79
CA THR A 97 -16.89 -19.49 -24.87
C THR A 97 -17.30 -20.89 -24.42
N ASP A 98 -17.03 -21.28 -23.16
CA ASP A 98 -17.66 -22.43 -22.53
C ASP A 98 -18.01 -22.17 -21.05
N THR A 99 -19.33 -22.19 -20.79
CA THR A 99 -20.01 -22.49 -19.51
C THR A 99 -20.01 -21.48 -18.32
N ALA A 100 -21.05 -20.62 -18.33
CA ALA A 100 -22.04 -20.34 -17.27
C ALA A 100 -21.63 -20.27 -15.78
N LEU A 101 -21.61 -19.03 -15.28
CA LEU A 101 -22.21 -18.52 -14.01
C LEU A 101 -22.31 -19.50 -12.82
N ASP A 102 -21.38 -19.34 -11.87
CA ASP A 102 -21.74 -19.40 -10.46
C ASP A 102 -21.24 -18.15 -9.72
N LYS A 103 -22.15 -17.50 -9.02
CA LYS A 103 -21.87 -16.32 -8.20
C LYS A 103 -21.62 -16.82 -6.78
N MET A 104 -20.35 -16.96 -6.43
CA MET A 104 -19.93 -16.90 -5.04
C MET A 104 -19.32 -15.51 -4.79
N GLU A 105 -19.76 -14.84 -3.74
CA GLU A 105 -19.07 -13.68 -3.17
C GLU A 105 -17.70 -14.12 -2.64
N GLU A 106 -16.77 -14.43 -3.54
CA GLU A 106 -15.37 -14.57 -3.20
C GLU A 106 -14.77 -13.17 -3.14
N SER A 107 -14.38 -12.78 -1.92
CA SER A 107 -13.48 -11.66 -1.72
C SER A 107 -12.29 -11.85 -2.66
N PRO A 108 -11.90 -10.83 -3.45
CA PRO A 108 -11.05 -11.04 -4.61
C PRO A 108 -9.71 -11.70 -4.24
N PRO A 109 -9.09 -12.46 -5.16
CA PRO A 109 -7.87 -13.22 -4.88
C PRO A 109 -6.71 -12.34 -4.38
N ALA A 110 -6.68 -11.06 -4.74
CA ALA A 110 -5.71 -10.09 -4.21
C ALA A 110 -5.90 -9.78 -2.71
N ASP A 111 -7.13 -9.79 -2.22
CA ASP A 111 -7.41 -9.68 -0.78
C ASP A 111 -7.00 -10.96 -0.06
N HIS A 112 -7.13 -12.12 -0.70
CA HIS A 112 -6.61 -13.38 -0.15
C HIS A 112 -5.08 -13.40 -0.09
N GLU A 113 -4.38 -12.98 -1.15
CA GLU A 113 -2.91 -12.90 -1.18
C GLU A 113 -2.36 -11.90 -0.16
N LEU A 114 -3.00 -10.74 -0.03
CA LEU A 114 -2.63 -9.74 0.97
C LEU A 114 -2.92 -10.25 2.39
N ASN A 115 -4.11 -10.81 2.62
CA ASN A 115 -4.46 -11.37 3.93
C ASN A 115 -3.53 -12.53 4.31
N ASP A 116 -3.12 -13.35 3.34
CA ASP A 116 -2.15 -14.42 3.55
C ASP A 116 -0.74 -13.88 3.82
N LEU A 117 -0.28 -12.86 3.08
CA LEU A 117 0.99 -12.19 3.36
C LEU A 117 0.99 -11.54 4.75
N LEU A 118 -0.07 -10.81 5.11
CA LEU A 118 -0.23 -10.21 6.44
C LEU A 118 -0.28 -11.28 7.53
N SER A 119 -0.95 -12.40 7.28
CA SER A 119 -0.97 -13.54 8.20
C SER A 119 0.42 -14.16 8.39
N ARG A 120 1.20 -14.29 7.31
CA ARG A 120 2.59 -14.73 7.36
C ARG A 120 3.48 -13.74 8.10
N MET A 121 3.32 -12.43 7.88
CA MET A 121 4.06 -11.38 8.59
C MET A 121 3.72 -11.36 10.09
N ARG A 122 2.45 -11.56 10.46
CA ARG A 122 2.02 -11.71 11.86
C ARG A 122 2.71 -12.89 12.54
N ARG A 123 2.69 -14.06 11.88
CA ARG A 123 3.37 -15.27 12.39
C ARG A 123 4.86 -15.08 12.55
N ALA A 124 5.51 -14.38 11.62
CA ALA A 124 6.93 -14.06 11.74
C ALA A 124 7.26 -13.19 12.97
N LEU A 125 6.29 -12.47 13.52
CA LEU A 125 6.46 -11.62 14.70
C LEU A 125 5.88 -12.23 15.99
N ASP A 126 5.52 -13.53 16.00
CA ASP A 126 4.90 -14.14 17.18
C ASP A 126 5.84 -14.13 18.41
N ASP A 127 7.16 -14.20 18.19
CA ASP A 127 8.17 -14.11 19.26
C ASP A 127 8.44 -12.66 19.74
N ASP A 128 7.88 -11.64 19.07
CA ASP A 128 8.05 -10.22 19.41
C ASP A 128 6.69 -9.49 19.45
N PRO A 129 5.93 -9.65 20.55
CA PRO A 129 4.58 -9.10 20.67
C PRO A 129 4.55 -7.57 20.56
N GLN A 130 5.63 -6.88 20.94
CA GLN A 130 5.75 -5.43 20.80
C GLN A 130 5.92 -5.02 19.33
N ALA A 131 6.74 -5.74 18.57
CA ALA A 131 6.85 -5.54 17.12
C ALA A 131 5.53 -5.85 16.40
N ARG A 132 4.84 -6.93 16.79
CA ARG A 132 3.52 -7.27 16.24
C ARG A 132 2.50 -6.16 16.51
N GLY A 133 2.44 -5.65 17.73
CA GLY A 133 1.56 -4.54 18.10
C GLY A 133 1.80 -3.30 17.25
N ILE A 134 3.08 -2.92 17.05
CA ILE A 134 3.43 -1.79 16.18
C ILE A 134 2.98 -2.03 14.74
N MET A 135 3.11 -3.25 14.22
CA MET A 135 2.63 -3.59 12.89
C MET A 135 1.11 -3.41 12.77
N GLU A 136 0.32 -3.90 13.73
CA GLU A 136 -1.13 -3.72 13.71
C GLU A 136 -1.54 -2.24 13.74
N HIS A 137 -0.85 -1.43 14.55
CA HIS A 137 -1.08 0.02 14.57
C HIS A 137 -0.77 0.70 13.24
N ILE A 138 0.27 0.25 12.53
CA ILE A 138 0.60 0.74 11.19
C ILE A 138 -0.45 0.28 10.17
N LEU A 139 -0.93 -0.96 10.26
CA LEU A 139 -1.97 -1.49 9.38
C LEU A 139 -3.33 -0.80 9.59
N ALA A 140 -3.61 -0.38 10.82
CA ALA A 140 -4.77 0.41 11.18
C ALA A 140 -4.62 1.91 10.91
N ASP A 141 -3.49 2.35 10.34
CA ASP A 141 -3.14 3.75 10.08
C ASP A 141 -3.26 4.66 11.32
N SER A 142 -3.00 4.08 12.50
CA SER A 142 -3.01 4.80 13.78
C SER A 142 -1.69 5.51 14.05
N GLY A 143 -1.76 6.66 14.72
CA GLY A 143 -0.62 7.52 14.97
C GLY A 143 0.40 6.90 15.93
N ARG A 144 1.65 7.39 15.89
CA ARG A 144 2.72 6.94 16.80
C ARG A 144 2.36 7.09 18.27
N GLU A 145 1.72 8.20 18.65
CA GLU A 145 1.33 8.49 20.04
C GLU A 145 0.23 7.54 20.51
N GLU A 146 -0.74 7.21 19.65
CA GLU A 146 -1.79 6.23 19.93
C GLU A 146 -1.21 4.83 20.11
N ALA A 147 -0.28 4.43 19.24
CA ALA A 147 0.43 3.16 19.35
C ALA A 147 1.28 3.09 20.64
N GLN A 148 1.92 4.19 21.04
CA GLN A 148 2.68 4.27 22.30
C GLN A 148 1.79 4.10 23.51
N ALA A 149 0.66 4.81 23.55
CA ALA A 149 -0.32 4.73 24.63
C ALA A 149 -0.95 3.33 24.72
N ALA A 150 -1.35 2.75 23.59
CA ALA A 150 -1.98 1.44 23.52
C ALA A 150 -1.03 0.30 23.90
N LEU A 151 0.25 0.40 23.52
CA LEU A 151 1.25 -0.63 23.82
C LEU A 151 1.99 -0.40 25.15
N GLY A 152 1.77 0.75 25.81
CA GLY A 152 2.47 1.10 27.05
C GLY A 152 3.98 1.30 26.86
N VAL A 153 4.41 1.78 25.70
CA VAL A 153 5.84 1.92 25.34
C VAL A 153 6.23 3.38 25.18
N ASP A 154 7.44 3.71 25.61
CA ASP A 154 8.00 5.04 25.39
C ASP A 154 8.52 5.23 23.95
N ALA A 155 8.94 6.46 23.63
CA ALA A 155 9.43 6.81 22.30
C ALA A 155 10.64 5.98 21.86
N THR A 156 11.57 5.70 22.76
CA THR A 156 12.79 4.95 22.46
C THR A 156 12.48 3.48 22.20
N SER A 157 11.59 2.90 23.00
CA SER A 157 11.16 1.52 22.91
C SER A 157 10.32 1.28 21.66
N TYR A 158 9.44 2.23 21.30
CA TYR A 158 8.72 2.22 20.03
C TYR A 158 9.68 2.19 18.84
N ASP A 159 10.65 3.12 18.77
CA ASP A 159 11.59 3.19 17.65
C ASP A 159 12.50 1.95 17.58
N THR A 160 12.88 1.38 18.73
CA THR A 160 13.69 0.16 18.81
C THR A 160 12.90 -1.06 18.29
N ALA A 161 11.68 -1.26 18.78
CA ALA A 161 10.82 -2.36 18.34
C ALA A 161 10.43 -2.21 16.86
N ARG A 162 10.12 -0.99 16.39
CA ARG A 162 9.84 -0.72 14.97
C ARG A 162 11.04 -1.06 14.08
N ARG A 163 12.27 -0.69 14.46
CA ARG A 163 13.47 -1.05 13.69
C ARG A 163 13.70 -2.56 13.66
N ARG A 164 13.48 -3.24 14.78
CA ARG A 164 13.62 -4.70 14.88
C ARG A 164 12.57 -5.42 14.03
N MET A 165 11.32 -4.97 14.08
CA MET A 165 10.22 -5.42 13.22
C MET A 165 10.58 -5.31 11.74
N ILE A 166 10.99 -4.13 11.28
CA ILE A 166 11.37 -3.89 9.88
C ILE A 166 12.51 -4.83 9.48
N ARG A 167 13.55 -4.95 10.31
CA ARG A 167 14.69 -5.83 10.02
C ARG A 167 14.27 -7.29 9.91
N HIS A 168 13.48 -7.77 10.86
CA HIS A 168 13.04 -9.16 10.90
C HIS A 168 12.18 -9.52 9.68
N LEU A 169 11.19 -8.68 9.37
CA LEU A 169 10.34 -8.85 8.18
C LEU A 169 11.15 -8.74 6.88
N PHE A 170 12.11 -7.83 6.81
CA PHE A 170 12.98 -7.71 5.63
C PHE A 170 13.83 -8.97 5.41
N THR A 171 14.43 -9.53 6.47
CA THR A 171 15.20 -10.78 6.39
C THR A 171 14.33 -11.96 5.96
N MET A 172 13.11 -12.09 6.50
CA MET A 172 12.23 -13.23 6.24
C MET A 172 11.57 -13.19 4.86
N PHE A 173 11.19 -12.01 4.38
CA PHE A 173 10.38 -11.86 3.16
C PHE A 173 11.17 -11.31 1.97
N ASN A 174 12.47 -11.04 2.13
CA ASN A 174 13.31 -10.56 1.05
C ASN A 174 14.77 -11.10 1.14
N PRO A 175 14.99 -12.41 0.90
CA PRO A 175 16.30 -13.04 1.11
C PRO A 175 17.39 -12.64 0.08
N GLY A 176 17.15 -11.66 -0.80
CA GLY A 176 18.03 -11.34 -1.93
C GLY A 176 18.58 -9.91 -2.00
N TRP A 177 18.38 -9.08 -0.97
CA TRP A 177 18.90 -7.71 -0.97
C TRP A 177 20.14 -7.61 -0.08
N THR A 178 21.32 -7.76 -0.68
CA THR A 178 22.57 -7.27 -0.08
C THR A 178 22.54 -5.73 -0.11
N LEU A 179 22.58 -5.12 1.08
CA LEU A 179 22.85 -3.70 1.29
C LEU A 179 24.26 -3.32 0.82
#